data_AF-A0A2H5WNZ0-F1
#
_entry.id   AF-A0A2H5WNZ0-F1
#
_cell.length_a   1.000
_cell.length_b   1.000
_cell.length_c   1.000
_cell.angle_alpha   90.00
_cell.angle_beta   90.00
_cell.angle_gamma   90.00
#
_symmetry.space_group_name_H-M   'P 1'
#
loop_
_entity.id
_entity.type
_entity.pdbx_description
1 polymer ?
#
loop_
_entity_poly.entity_id
_entity_poly.type
_entity_poly.pdbx_seq_one_letter_code
_entity_poly.pdbx_strand_id
1 'polypeptide(L)'
;MRNLWIWTSVLALAVAATATVQAQRRGEGQARPQPQAGQQERLGLRMMQGRGIAGMLLMRPDVQRELNLTEQQKAKINEMQQAMRVAMQELRNLPPDQRRQRMEEIRQKNDPTTVLTDAQKKRLRELELQWQGPMALMNPEIAREVGLTQEQQSKIQGILQEQFQAMRERFQQGGGQPDPQAFEKARQELENKILAVLTPAQREKWNQMLGKPFQFEGGRGFGPGFGGPRGGFGGPGGQRRGGQGFGQ
;
A
#
# COMPACT_ATOMS: atom_id res chain seq x y z
N MET A 1 77.40 -21.54 17.03
CA MET A 1 76.92 -20.38 17.83
C MET A 1 77.93 -19.24 17.59
N ARG A 2 77.67 -18.10 16.97
CA ARG A 2 76.46 -17.36 16.56
C ARG A 2 76.63 -16.89 15.09
N ASN A 3 75.61 -17.13 14.29
CA ASN A 3 75.41 -16.77 12.88
C ASN A 3 74.86 -15.32 12.77
N LEU A 4 74.85 -14.54 11.68
CA LEU A 4 75.32 -14.46 10.28
C LEU A 4 74.96 -12.98 9.89
N TRP A 5 75.77 -12.11 9.27
CA TRP A 5 76.07 -11.96 7.83
C TRP A 5 74.78 -11.93 6.96
N ILE A 6 74.52 -11.06 5.97
CA ILE A 6 75.26 -10.03 5.22
C ILE A 6 74.22 -9.21 4.42
N TRP A 7 74.61 -8.00 4.02
CA TRP A 7 73.92 -7.06 3.12
C TRP A 7 73.90 -7.49 1.64
N THR A 8 72.88 -7.06 0.87
CA THR A 8 73.07 -6.74 -0.55
C THR A 8 72.20 -5.56 -1.00
N SER A 9 72.87 -4.61 -1.64
CA SER A 9 72.39 -3.36 -2.22
C SER A 9 72.05 -3.52 -3.72
N VAL A 10 71.71 -2.39 -4.36
CA VAL A 10 71.81 -2.04 -5.81
C VAL A 10 70.46 -2.10 -6.57
N LEU A 11 69.79 -0.97 -6.86
CA LEU A 11 69.98 0.02 -7.96
C LEU A 11 69.39 -0.43 -9.30
N ALA A 12 68.48 0.36 -9.91
CA ALA A 12 68.49 0.72 -11.35
C ALA A 12 67.30 1.62 -11.74
N LEU A 13 67.62 2.60 -12.58
CA LEU A 13 66.81 3.66 -13.17
C LEU A 13 65.98 3.24 -14.41
N ALA A 14 65.11 4.18 -14.83
CA ALA A 14 64.77 4.60 -16.22
C ALA A 14 63.52 3.96 -16.87
N VAL A 15 62.72 4.58 -17.77
CA VAL A 15 62.52 5.92 -18.40
C VAL A 15 61.26 5.77 -19.31
N ALA A 16 60.68 6.89 -19.77
CA ALA A 16 59.77 7.07 -20.95
C ALA A 16 58.26 6.84 -20.76
N ALA A 17 57.32 7.58 -21.37
CA ALA A 17 57.35 8.70 -22.32
C ALA A 17 56.01 9.50 -22.24
N THR A 18 56.08 10.75 -22.70
CA THR A 18 55.04 11.77 -22.83
C THR A 18 53.94 11.48 -23.87
N ALA A 19 52.70 11.88 -23.59
CA ALA A 19 51.75 12.35 -24.61
C ALA A 19 50.69 13.28 -24.00
N THR A 20 50.76 14.57 -24.37
CA THR A 20 49.71 15.58 -24.20
C THR A 20 48.58 15.34 -25.19
N VAL A 21 47.32 15.30 -24.76
CA VAL A 21 46.17 15.62 -25.63
C VAL A 21 45.15 16.44 -24.85
N GLN A 22 44.89 17.63 -25.39
CA GLN A 22 43.91 18.63 -24.98
C GLN A 22 42.47 18.12 -25.08
N ALA A 23 41.66 18.72 -24.22
CA ALA A 23 40.22 18.60 -24.12
C ALA A 23 39.48 18.65 -25.47
N GLN A 24 38.50 17.75 -25.61
CA GLN A 24 37.39 17.94 -26.53
C GLN A 24 36.09 17.54 -25.83
N ARG A 25 35.26 18.57 -25.63
CA ARG A 25 33.95 18.54 -24.97
C ARG A 25 33.06 17.42 -25.53
N ARG A 26 32.53 16.58 -24.65
CA ARG A 26 31.29 15.83 -24.88
C ARG A 26 30.36 16.09 -23.70
N GLY A 27 29.13 16.46 -24.03
CA GLY A 27 28.13 16.98 -23.10
C GLY A 27 27.90 16.05 -21.93
N GLU A 28 28.12 16.58 -20.73
CA GLU A 28 27.61 16.02 -19.49
C GLU A 28 26.10 16.28 -19.44
N GLY A 29 25.35 15.40 -20.11
CA GLY A 29 23.98 15.13 -19.73
C GLY A 29 24.01 14.53 -18.33
N GLN A 30 23.87 15.39 -17.32
CA GLN A 30 23.78 15.02 -15.92
C GLN A 30 22.58 14.07 -15.76
N ALA A 31 22.85 12.76 -15.80
CA ALA A 31 21.86 11.73 -15.55
C ALA A 31 21.37 11.90 -14.12
N ARG A 32 20.20 12.54 -13.97
CA ARG A 32 19.47 12.54 -12.71
C ARG A 32 19.27 11.06 -12.31
N PRO A 33 19.67 10.64 -11.10
CA PRO A 33 19.32 9.30 -10.65
C PRO A 33 17.80 9.20 -10.63
N GLN A 34 17.23 8.36 -11.50
CA GLN A 34 15.82 7.99 -11.41
C GLN A 34 15.60 7.38 -10.02
N PRO A 35 14.69 7.92 -9.19
CA PRO A 35 14.32 7.21 -7.98
C PRO A 35 13.73 5.87 -8.40
N GLN A 36 14.33 4.78 -7.89
CA GLN A 36 13.91 3.41 -8.17
C GLN A 36 12.38 3.29 -7.98
N ALA A 37 11.65 3.11 -9.08
CA ALA A 37 10.20 2.95 -9.09
C ALA A 37 9.70 1.89 -8.09
N GLY A 38 10.54 0.88 -7.79
CA GLY A 38 10.21 -0.18 -6.83
C GLY A 38 10.24 0.21 -5.35
N GLN A 39 10.95 1.27 -4.92
CA GLN A 39 10.91 1.70 -3.51
C GLN A 39 9.67 2.56 -3.22
N GLN A 40 9.25 3.37 -4.20
CA GLN A 40 8.09 4.24 -4.06
C GLN A 40 6.77 3.44 -4.19
N GLU A 41 6.73 2.39 -5.02
CA GLU A 41 5.63 1.41 -5.02
C GLU A 41 5.57 0.60 -3.71
N ARG A 42 6.71 0.14 -3.19
CA ARG A 42 6.78 -0.57 -1.90
C ARG A 42 6.36 0.31 -0.71
N LEU A 43 6.68 1.60 -0.74
CA LEU A 43 6.25 2.57 0.28
C LEU A 43 4.79 3.00 0.11
N GLY A 44 4.27 3.11 -1.12
CA GLY A 44 2.85 3.32 -1.39
C GLY A 44 1.97 2.18 -0.88
N LEU A 45 2.45 0.94 -1.00
CA LEU A 45 1.84 -0.26 -0.45
C LEU A 45 1.95 -0.33 1.09
N ARG A 46 3.05 0.18 1.66
CA ARG A 46 3.30 0.24 3.11
C ARG A 46 2.49 1.34 3.82
N MET A 47 2.16 2.43 3.11
CA MET A 47 1.34 3.56 3.60
C MET A 47 -0.17 3.31 3.52
N MET A 48 -0.59 2.17 2.96
CA MET A 48 -1.97 1.65 2.97
C MET A 48 -2.18 0.56 4.04
N GLN A 49 -1.14 0.15 4.78
CA GLN A 49 -1.24 -0.90 5.80
C GLN A 49 -1.81 -0.35 7.11
N GLY A 50 -3.00 -0.82 7.49
CA GLY A 50 -3.60 -0.63 8.82
C GLY A 50 -4.34 0.68 9.02
N ARG A 51 -3.64 1.82 9.13
CA ARG A 51 -4.26 3.08 9.60
C ARG A 51 -5.35 3.65 8.67
N GLY A 52 -5.24 3.41 7.36
CA GLY A 52 -6.29 3.79 6.40
C GLY A 52 -7.56 2.93 6.51
N ILE A 53 -7.42 1.67 6.94
CA ILE A 53 -8.54 0.75 7.12
C ILE A 53 -9.28 1.08 8.41
N ALA A 54 -8.56 1.29 9.52
CA ALA A 54 -9.14 1.76 10.78
C ALA A 54 -10.04 2.99 10.59
N GLY A 55 -9.53 4.03 9.92
CA GLY A 55 -10.31 5.24 9.66
C GLY A 55 -11.54 5.02 8.77
N MET A 56 -11.44 4.15 7.76
CA MET A 56 -12.57 3.78 6.90
C MET A 56 -13.63 2.98 7.66
N LEU A 57 -13.22 2.01 8.48
CA LEU A 57 -14.14 1.19 9.27
C LEU A 57 -14.88 2.03 10.32
N LEU A 58 -14.20 2.97 10.98
CA LEU A 58 -14.82 3.87 11.95
C LEU A 58 -15.90 4.79 11.36
N MET A 59 -15.94 4.94 10.03
CA MET A 59 -17.00 5.68 9.33
C MET A 59 -18.23 4.84 9.01
N ARG A 60 -18.18 3.51 9.19
CA ARG A 60 -19.30 2.63 8.83
C ARG A 60 -20.32 2.54 9.95
N PRO A 61 -21.64 2.71 9.69
CA PRO A 61 -22.67 2.65 10.73
C PRO A 61 -22.74 1.32 11.50
N ASP A 62 -22.49 0.20 10.83
CA ASP A 62 -22.46 -1.14 11.44
C ASP A 62 -21.29 -1.29 12.43
N VAL A 63 -20.09 -0.82 12.04
CA VAL A 63 -18.90 -0.81 12.90
C VAL A 63 -19.07 0.16 14.08
N GLN A 64 -19.67 1.34 13.86
CA GLN A 64 -19.92 2.29 14.94
C GLN A 64 -20.86 1.72 16.00
N ARG A 65 -21.88 0.95 15.59
CA ARG A 65 -22.77 0.21 16.50
C ARG A 65 -22.03 -0.90 17.22
N GLU A 66 -21.25 -1.70 16.52
CA GLU A 66 -20.44 -2.78 17.11
C GLU A 66 -19.46 -2.27 18.18
N LEU A 67 -18.83 -1.12 17.93
CA LEU A 67 -17.91 -0.47 18.87
C LEU A 67 -18.62 0.35 19.95
N ASN A 68 -19.96 0.45 19.91
CA ASN A 68 -20.76 1.29 20.78
C ASN A 68 -20.19 2.72 20.88
N LEU A 69 -19.84 3.33 19.74
CA LEU A 69 -19.27 4.67 19.74
C LEU A 69 -20.28 5.67 20.29
N THR A 70 -19.83 6.54 21.21
CA THR A 70 -20.68 7.62 21.72
C THR A 70 -20.88 8.71 20.68
N GLU A 71 -21.92 9.53 20.83
CA GLU A 71 -22.14 10.68 19.94
C GLU A 71 -20.95 11.64 19.94
N GLN A 72 -20.27 11.82 21.09
CA GLN A 72 -19.05 12.61 21.18
C GLN A 72 -17.90 12.00 20.38
N GLN A 73 -17.71 10.68 20.45
CA GLN A 73 -16.68 9.99 19.65
C GLN A 73 -16.96 10.10 18.16
N LYS A 74 -18.22 9.88 17.74
CA LYS A 74 -18.65 10.03 16.34
C LYS A 74 -18.43 11.45 15.83
N ALA A 75 -18.81 12.47 16.61
CA ALA A 75 -18.60 13.87 16.25
C ALA A 75 -17.11 14.19 16.02
N LYS A 76 -16.24 13.73 16.92
CA LYS A 76 -14.80 13.96 16.82
C LYS A 76 -14.15 13.21 15.64
N ILE A 77 -14.58 11.98 15.35
CA ILE A 77 -14.14 11.24 14.16
C ILE A 77 -14.57 11.96 12.88
N ASN A 78 -15.81 12.48 12.84
CA ASN A 78 -16.31 13.26 11.70
C ASN A 78 -15.51 14.55 11.49
N GLU A 79 -15.21 15.28 12.57
CA GLU A 79 -14.38 16.49 12.51
C GLU A 79 -12.98 16.19 11.96
N MET A 80 -12.31 15.13 12.47
CA MET A 80 -11.00 14.69 11.97
C MET A 80 -11.04 14.32 10.49
N GLN A 81 -12.12 13.70 10.02
CA GLN A 81 -12.30 13.37 8.60
C GLN A 81 -12.52 14.61 7.73
N GLN A 82 -13.27 15.60 8.22
CA GLN A 82 -13.44 16.87 7.53
C GLN A 82 -12.12 17.63 7.45
N ALA A 83 -11.36 17.69 8.54
CA ALA A 83 -10.02 18.29 8.56
C ALA A 83 -9.07 17.59 7.58
N MET A 84 -9.07 16.24 7.55
CA MET A 84 -8.32 15.47 6.57
C MET A 84 -8.74 15.80 5.13
N ARG A 85 -10.04 15.94 4.86
CA ARG A 85 -10.55 16.30 3.52
C ARG A 85 -10.08 17.68 3.08
N VAL A 86 -10.17 18.69 3.94
CA VAL A 86 -9.71 20.05 3.66
C VAL A 86 -8.19 20.05 3.43
N ALA A 87 -7.44 19.41 4.32
CA ALA A 87 -5.99 19.34 4.19
C ALA A 87 -5.57 18.63 2.90
N MET A 88 -6.29 17.58 2.48
CA MET A 88 -6.07 16.92 1.18
C MET A 88 -6.34 17.82 -0.03
N GLN A 89 -7.20 18.83 0.08
CA GLN A 89 -7.39 19.83 -0.98
C GLN A 89 -6.23 20.82 -1.02
N GLU A 90 -5.77 21.31 0.14
CA GLU A 90 -4.63 22.22 0.26
C GLU A 90 -3.33 21.59 -0.29
N LEU A 91 -3.14 20.30 -0.03
CA LEU A 91 -2.00 19.55 -0.50
C LEU A 91 -1.89 19.47 -2.03
N ARG A 92 -2.99 19.63 -2.79
CA ARG A 92 -2.97 19.52 -4.26
C ARG A 92 -2.04 20.54 -4.91
N ASN A 93 -1.86 21.69 -4.27
CA ASN A 93 -1.09 22.82 -4.80
C ASN A 93 0.37 22.81 -4.34
N LEU A 94 0.80 21.84 -3.51
CA LEU A 94 2.15 21.80 -2.96
C LEU A 94 3.11 20.92 -3.80
N PRO A 95 4.43 21.22 -3.77
CA PRO A 95 5.45 20.36 -4.35
C PRO A 95 5.48 18.95 -3.71
N PRO A 96 5.90 17.90 -4.45
CA PRO A 96 5.85 16.50 -3.98
C PRO A 96 6.49 16.23 -2.62
N ASP A 97 7.60 16.87 -2.30
CA ASP A 97 8.32 16.64 -1.04
C ASP A 97 7.59 17.28 0.15
N GLN A 98 7.08 18.50 -0.03
CA GLN A 98 6.27 19.19 0.97
C GLN A 98 4.94 18.46 1.21
N ARG A 99 4.34 17.89 0.16
CA ARG A 99 3.13 17.06 0.29
C ARG A 99 3.34 15.87 1.21
N ARG A 100 4.46 15.17 1.10
CA ARG A 100 4.72 13.97 1.92
C ARG A 100 4.86 14.33 3.40
N GLN A 101 5.66 15.34 3.72
CA GLN A 101 5.84 15.80 5.10
C GLN A 101 4.51 16.26 5.70
N ARG A 102 3.77 17.09 4.96
CA ARG A 102 2.50 17.62 5.42
C ARG A 102 1.44 16.52 5.58
N MET A 103 1.41 15.53 4.69
CA MET A 103 0.55 14.35 4.83
C MET A 103 0.82 13.55 6.10
N GLU A 104 2.08 13.35 6.45
CA GLU A 104 2.44 12.62 7.66
C GLU A 104 2.00 13.36 8.92
N GLU A 105 2.22 14.68 8.96
CA GLU A 105 1.73 15.53 10.05
C GLU A 105 0.20 15.46 10.20
N ILE A 106 -0.53 15.55 9.08
CA ILE A 106 -2.00 15.47 9.08
C ILE A 106 -2.46 14.10 9.56
N ARG A 107 -1.81 13.02 9.12
CA ARG A 107 -2.14 11.64 9.55
C ARG A 107 -1.93 11.43 11.04
N GLN A 108 -0.83 11.93 11.59
CA GLN A 108 -0.55 11.80 13.03
C GLN A 108 -1.51 12.63 13.87
N LYS A 109 -1.82 13.85 13.45
CA LYS A 109 -2.74 14.75 14.17
C LYS A 109 -4.19 14.29 14.13
N ASN A 110 -4.60 13.61 13.07
CA ASN A 110 -5.99 13.19 12.85
C ASN A 110 -6.15 11.66 12.90
N ASP A 111 -5.38 10.97 13.76
CA ASP A 111 -5.57 9.54 13.97
C ASP A 111 -6.90 9.30 14.75
N PRO A 112 -7.93 8.73 14.10
CA PRO A 112 -9.25 8.56 14.71
C PRO A 112 -9.26 7.48 15.80
N THR A 113 -8.21 6.67 15.92
CA THR A 113 -8.11 5.66 16.99
C THR A 113 -7.82 6.27 18.36
N THR A 114 -7.35 7.52 18.40
CA THR A 114 -7.01 8.24 19.64
C THR A 114 -8.23 8.57 20.50
N VAL A 115 -9.43 8.60 19.91
CA VAL A 115 -10.69 8.89 20.64
C VAL A 115 -11.35 7.64 21.22
N LEU A 116 -10.81 6.46 20.89
CA LEU A 116 -11.35 5.17 21.29
C LEU A 116 -10.79 4.74 22.65
N THR A 117 -11.61 4.02 23.41
CA THR A 117 -11.16 3.30 24.60
C THR A 117 -10.29 2.10 24.19
N ASP A 118 -9.54 1.52 25.13
CA ASP A 118 -8.69 0.37 24.83
C ASP A 118 -9.50 -0.87 24.41
N ALA A 119 -10.70 -1.04 24.99
CA ALA A 119 -11.63 -2.09 24.56
C ALA A 119 -12.10 -1.88 23.11
N GLN A 120 -12.43 -0.63 22.73
CA GLN A 120 -12.81 -0.28 21.37
C GLN A 120 -11.65 -0.45 20.38
N LYS A 121 -10.42 -0.09 20.77
CA LYS A 121 -9.23 -0.32 19.93
C LYS A 121 -8.98 -1.81 19.70
N LYS A 122 -9.10 -2.63 20.76
CA LYS A 122 -8.98 -4.09 20.63
C LYS A 122 -10.04 -4.64 19.67
N ARG A 123 -11.30 -4.25 19.83
CA ARG A 123 -12.37 -4.72 18.94
C ARG A 123 -12.19 -4.20 17.52
N LEU A 124 -11.77 -2.95 17.33
CA LEU A 124 -11.46 -2.41 16.01
C LEU A 124 -10.35 -3.22 15.33
N ARG A 125 -9.30 -3.61 16.07
CA ARG A 125 -8.23 -4.45 15.55
C ARG A 125 -8.73 -5.79 15.04
N GLU A 126 -9.61 -6.44 15.78
CA GLU A 126 -10.28 -7.69 15.36
C GLU A 126 -11.09 -7.47 14.06
N LEU A 127 -11.85 -6.38 13.98
CA LEU A 127 -12.64 -6.02 12.79
C LEU A 127 -11.74 -5.70 11.58
N GLU A 128 -10.59 -5.05 11.78
CA GLU A 128 -9.61 -4.80 10.73
C GLU A 128 -9.05 -6.10 10.16
N LEU A 129 -8.80 -7.10 11.02
CA LEU A 129 -8.33 -8.42 10.59
C LEU A 129 -9.43 -9.19 9.84
N GLN A 130 -10.68 -9.13 10.32
CA GLN A 130 -11.82 -9.73 9.61
C GLN A 130 -12.09 -9.04 8.26
N TRP A 131 -11.94 -7.72 8.20
CA TRP A 131 -12.11 -6.94 6.95
C TRP A 131 -11.06 -7.30 5.91
N GLN A 132 -9.79 -7.35 6.32
CA GLN A 132 -8.67 -7.71 5.45
C GLN A 132 -8.69 -9.20 5.09
N GLY A 133 -9.20 -10.05 5.98
CA GLY A 133 -9.09 -11.49 5.84
C GLY A 133 -7.62 -11.96 5.86
N PRO A 134 -7.34 -13.15 5.28
CA PRO A 134 -5.99 -13.72 5.19
C PRO A 134 -4.95 -12.83 4.53
N MET A 135 -5.34 -11.78 3.78
CA MET A 135 -4.40 -10.76 3.29
C MET A 135 -3.61 -10.09 4.42
N ALA A 136 -4.17 -9.99 5.63
CA ALA A 136 -3.50 -9.38 6.76
C ALA A 136 -2.21 -10.14 7.15
N LEU A 137 -2.08 -11.42 6.79
CA LEU A 137 -0.88 -12.23 7.02
C LEU A 137 0.35 -11.73 6.23
N MET A 138 0.15 -10.83 5.26
CA MET A 138 1.24 -10.10 4.60
C MET A 138 1.84 -8.98 5.45
N ASN A 139 1.13 -8.54 6.49
CA ASN A 139 1.68 -7.59 7.43
C ASN A 139 2.75 -8.30 8.30
N PRO A 140 4.00 -7.80 8.35
CA PRO A 140 5.08 -8.47 9.08
C PRO A 140 4.81 -8.67 10.58
N GLU A 141 4.06 -7.76 11.20
CA GLU A 141 3.68 -7.86 12.61
C GLU A 141 2.69 -9.01 12.82
N ILE A 142 1.62 -9.06 12.01
CA ILE A 142 0.63 -10.15 12.05
C ILE A 142 1.27 -11.48 11.69
N ALA A 143 2.14 -11.52 10.67
CA ALA A 143 2.88 -12.73 10.31
C ALA A 143 3.72 -13.25 11.48
N ARG A 144 4.38 -12.35 12.22
CA ARG A 144 5.17 -12.70 13.40
C ARG A 144 4.28 -13.15 14.56
N GLU A 145 3.17 -12.48 14.80
CA GLU A 145 2.19 -12.87 15.81
C GLU A 145 1.66 -14.27 15.51
N VAL A 146 1.26 -14.58 14.27
CA VAL A 146 0.81 -15.93 13.87
C VAL A 146 1.95 -16.95 13.89
N GLY A 147 3.19 -16.50 13.74
CA GLY A 147 4.38 -17.36 13.73
C GLY A 147 4.66 -17.97 12.36
N LEU A 148 4.42 -17.22 11.28
CA LEU A 148 4.72 -17.65 9.91
C LEU A 148 6.22 -17.76 9.67
N THR A 149 6.64 -18.85 9.03
CA THR A 149 8.03 -19.01 8.57
C THR A 149 8.31 -18.16 7.32
N GLN A 150 9.59 -17.93 7.01
CA GLN A 150 9.97 -17.23 5.77
C GLN A 150 9.48 -17.97 4.52
N GLU A 151 9.49 -19.31 4.56
CA GLU A 151 8.97 -20.14 3.47
C GLU A 151 7.46 -19.91 3.28
N GLN A 152 6.68 -19.88 4.36
CA GLN A 152 5.24 -19.62 4.29
C GLN A 152 4.95 -18.21 3.79
N GLN A 153 5.68 -17.21 4.27
CA GLN A 153 5.56 -15.83 3.76
C GLN A 153 5.86 -15.75 2.26
N SER A 154 6.89 -16.48 1.79
CA SER A 154 7.25 -16.55 0.37
C SER A 154 6.15 -17.23 -0.46
N LYS A 155 5.56 -18.33 0.05
CA LYS A 155 4.42 -19.00 -0.60
C LYS A 155 3.20 -18.08 -0.71
N ILE A 156 2.86 -17.36 0.35
CA ILE A 156 1.76 -16.39 0.35
C ILE A 156 2.03 -15.27 -0.67
N GLN A 157 3.27 -14.76 -0.74
CA GLN A 157 3.65 -13.78 -1.76
C GLN A 157 3.47 -14.32 -3.20
N GLY A 158 3.88 -15.56 -3.45
CA GLY A 158 3.67 -16.22 -4.76
C GLY A 158 2.19 -16.31 -5.14
N ILE A 159 1.35 -16.78 -4.21
CA ILE A 159 -0.11 -16.87 -4.40
C ILE A 159 -0.71 -15.50 -4.78
N LEU A 160 -0.25 -14.42 -4.12
CA LEU A 160 -0.72 -13.07 -4.42
C LEU A 160 -0.25 -12.59 -5.80
N GLN A 161 1.00 -12.84 -6.15
CA GLN A 161 1.54 -12.44 -7.45
C GLN A 161 0.80 -13.12 -8.60
N GLU A 162 0.53 -14.42 -8.49
CA GLU A 162 -0.28 -15.17 -9.46
C GLU A 162 -1.69 -14.56 -9.60
N GLN A 163 -2.34 -14.24 -8.49
CA GLN A 163 -3.65 -13.61 -8.53
C GLN A 163 -3.63 -12.23 -9.18
N PHE A 164 -2.62 -11.40 -8.86
CA PHE A 164 -2.48 -10.08 -9.47
C PHE A 164 -2.23 -10.17 -10.98
N GLN A 165 -1.44 -11.15 -11.43
CA GLN A 165 -1.23 -11.42 -12.85
C GLN A 165 -2.53 -11.85 -13.53
N ALA A 166 -3.25 -12.81 -12.94
CA ALA A 166 -4.54 -13.28 -13.47
C ALA A 166 -5.59 -12.15 -13.54
N MET A 167 -5.64 -11.27 -12.53
CA MET A 167 -6.54 -10.10 -12.58
C MET A 167 -6.10 -9.11 -13.67
N ARG A 168 -4.80 -8.83 -13.79
CA ARG A 168 -4.26 -7.92 -14.82
C ARG A 168 -4.62 -8.41 -16.22
N GLU A 169 -4.44 -9.70 -16.51
CA GLU A 169 -4.79 -10.30 -17.79
C GLU A 169 -6.30 -10.17 -18.08
N ARG A 170 -7.16 -10.46 -17.09
CA ARG A 170 -8.61 -10.27 -17.23
C ARG A 170 -9.00 -8.83 -17.52
N PHE A 171 -8.36 -7.86 -16.86
CA PHE A 171 -8.61 -6.44 -17.11
C PHE A 171 -8.08 -5.96 -18.47
N GLN A 172 -6.99 -6.54 -18.97
CA GLN A 172 -6.46 -6.21 -20.30
C GLN A 172 -7.28 -6.85 -21.42
N GLN A 173 -7.85 -8.03 -21.19
CA GLN A 173 -8.67 -8.76 -22.15
C GLN A 173 -10.15 -8.29 -22.15
N GLY A 174 -10.64 -7.73 -21.03
CA GLY A 174 -12.00 -7.24 -20.89
C GLY A 174 -12.07 -5.73 -20.69
N GLY A 175 -12.57 -4.99 -21.68
CA GLY A 175 -12.83 -3.54 -21.57
C GLY A 175 -14.06 -3.17 -20.71
N GLY A 176 -14.57 -4.10 -19.91
CA GLY A 176 -15.82 -3.97 -19.16
C GLY A 176 -15.61 -3.74 -17.66
N GLN A 177 -16.65 -3.23 -17.00
CA GLN A 177 -16.65 -3.08 -15.55
C GLN A 177 -16.66 -4.48 -14.90
N PRO A 178 -15.78 -4.75 -13.93
CA PRO A 178 -15.67 -6.06 -13.30
C PRO A 178 -16.98 -6.49 -12.63
N ASP A 179 -17.40 -7.73 -12.88
CA ASP A 179 -18.54 -8.35 -12.20
C ASP A 179 -18.28 -8.48 -10.69
N PRO A 180 -19.08 -7.83 -9.83
CA PRO A 180 -18.96 -7.93 -8.39
C PRO A 180 -18.94 -9.38 -7.87
N GLN A 181 -19.74 -10.27 -8.45
CA GLN A 181 -19.80 -11.67 -7.99
C GLN A 181 -18.53 -12.43 -8.35
N ALA A 182 -18.01 -12.24 -9.56
CA ALA A 182 -16.74 -12.83 -9.99
C ALA A 182 -15.58 -12.39 -9.08
N PHE A 183 -15.55 -11.12 -8.65
CA PHE A 183 -14.50 -10.64 -7.75
C PHE A 183 -14.62 -11.21 -6.35
N GLU A 184 -15.82 -11.33 -5.80
CA GLU A 184 -16.02 -11.94 -4.48
C GLU A 184 -15.59 -13.41 -4.49
N LYS A 185 -15.91 -14.16 -5.55
CA LYS A 185 -15.43 -15.54 -5.72
C LYS A 185 -13.90 -15.60 -5.80
N ALA A 186 -13.30 -14.77 -6.64
CA ALA A 186 -11.85 -14.72 -6.79
C ALA A 186 -11.14 -14.36 -5.47
N ARG A 187 -11.76 -13.47 -4.68
CA ARG A 187 -11.31 -13.15 -3.32
C ARG A 187 -11.39 -14.37 -2.41
N GLN A 188 -12.53 -15.06 -2.35
CA GLN A 188 -12.70 -16.24 -1.48
C GLN A 188 -11.73 -17.37 -1.82
N GLU A 189 -11.53 -17.64 -3.12
CA GLU A 189 -10.55 -18.61 -3.60
C GLU A 189 -9.13 -18.26 -3.14
N LEU A 190 -8.76 -16.98 -3.28
CA LEU A 190 -7.47 -16.47 -2.84
C LEU A 190 -7.31 -16.58 -1.31
N GLU A 191 -8.32 -16.17 -0.53
CA GLU A 191 -8.33 -16.29 0.93
C GLU A 191 -8.14 -17.75 1.37
N ASN A 192 -8.80 -18.69 0.71
CA ASN A 192 -8.67 -20.13 0.96
C ASN A 192 -7.26 -20.65 0.65
N LYS A 193 -6.67 -20.25 -0.49
CA LYS A 193 -5.29 -20.63 -0.86
C LYS A 193 -4.28 -20.16 0.18
N ILE A 194 -4.42 -18.93 0.69
CA ILE A 194 -3.52 -18.40 1.71
C ILE A 194 -3.67 -19.17 3.02
N LEU A 195 -4.90 -19.40 3.47
CA LEU A 195 -5.13 -20.14 4.71
C LEU A 195 -4.58 -21.58 4.62
N ALA A 196 -4.61 -22.20 3.45
CA ALA A 196 -4.06 -23.55 3.25
C ALA A 196 -2.54 -23.64 3.48
N VAL A 197 -1.81 -22.51 3.47
CA VAL A 197 -0.37 -22.46 3.79
C VAL A 197 -0.11 -22.59 5.30
N LEU A 198 -1.11 -22.28 6.14
CA LEU A 198 -0.97 -22.28 7.59
C LEU A 198 -1.04 -23.71 8.14
N THR A 199 -0.23 -23.98 9.15
CA THR A 199 -0.39 -25.19 9.97
C THR A 199 -1.66 -25.11 10.81
N PRO A 200 -2.17 -26.24 11.34
CA PRO A 200 -3.34 -26.23 12.22
C PRO A 200 -3.20 -25.27 13.42
N ALA A 201 -2.03 -25.26 14.07
CA ALA A 201 -1.76 -24.37 15.21
C ALA A 201 -1.74 -22.87 14.79
N GLN A 202 -1.16 -22.54 13.64
CA GLN A 202 -1.17 -21.17 13.12
C GLN A 202 -2.57 -20.72 12.74
N ARG A 203 -3.38 -21.61 12.16
CA ARG A 203 -4.78 -21.35 11.83
C ARG A 203 -5.62 -21.09 13.09
N GLU A 204 -5.38 -21.86 14.14
CA GLU A 204 -6.02 -21.62 15.43
C GLU A 204 -5.65 -20.24 15.99
N LYS A 205 -4.35 -19.90 15.98
CA LYS A 205 -3.88 -18.59 16.43
C LYS A 205 -4.48 -17.44 15.61
N TRP A 206 -4.53 -17.60 14.28
CA TRP A 206 -5.20 -16.67 13.39
C TRP A 206 -6.68 -16.48 13.76
N ASN A 207 -7.41 -17.58 13.98
CA ASN A 207 -8.82 -17.52 14.37
C ASN A 207 -9.02 -16.84 15.73
N GLN A 208 -8.13 -17.06 16.70
CA GLN A 208 -8.17 -16.36 17.99
C GLN A 208 -7.98 -14.84 17.82
N MET A 209 -7.09 -14.42 16.92
CA MET A 209 -6.85 -12.99 16.63
C MET A 209 -8.05 -12.32 15.95
N LEU A 210 -8.88 -13.07 15.22
CA LEU A 210 -10.11 -12.53 14.61
C LEU A 210 -11.17 -12.17 15.66
N GLY A 211 -11.11 -12.74 16.86
CA GLY A 211 -12.10 -12.51 17.91
C GLY A 211 -13.51 -12.94 17.48
N LYS A 212 -14.52 -12.23 17.99
CA LYS A 212 -15.93 -12.56 17.70
C LYS A 212 -16.25 -12.29 16.22
N PRO A 213 -16.87 -13.23 15.48
CA PRO A 213 -17.29 -13.00 14.10
C PRO A 213 -18.17 -11.75 13.95
N PHE A 214 -17.97 -11.01 12.86
CA PHE A 214 -18.73 -9.81 12.53
C PHE A 214 -19.14 -9.83 11.06
N GLN A 215 -20.41 -9.53 10.79
CA GLN A 215 -20.94 -9.45 9.43
C GLN A 215 -21.03 -7.98 9.01
N PHE A 216 -20.19 -7.60 8.05
CA PHE A 216 -20.19 -6.24 7.50
C PHE A 216 -21.42 -6.03 6.60
N GLU A 217 -22.22 -5.02 6.91
CA GLU A 217 -23.38 -4.64 6.09
C GLU A 217 -22.93 -4.17 4.70
N GLY A 218 -23.50 -4.76 3.64
CA GLY A 218 -23.03 -4.52 2.28
C GLY A 218 -21.69 -5.19 1.93
N GLY A 219 -21.17 -6.05 2.81
CA GLY A 219 -19.98 -6.86 2.57
C GLY A 219 -18.65 -6.11 2.72
N ARG A 220 -17.56 -6.87 2.49
CA ARG A 220 -16.19 -6.37 2.50
C ARG A 220 -15.89 -5.81 1.11
N GLY A 221 -16.27 -4.56 0.86
CA GLY A 221 -16.26 -3.93 -0.47
C GLY A 221 -14.92 -3.98 -1.23
N PHE A 222 -14.96 -3.65 -2.53
CA PHE A 222 -13.81 -3.70 -3.44
C PHE A 222 -12.83 -2.54 -3.26
N GLY A 223 -12.10 -2.50 -2.13
CA GLY A 223 -10.98 -1.58 -1.90
C GLY A 223 -11.27 -0.08 -2.18
N PRO A 224 -10.24 0.78 -2.11
CA PRO A 224 -10.38 2.16 -2.55
C PRO A 224 -10.41 2.21 -4.08
N GLY A 225 -11.59 2.34 -4.68
CA GLY A 225 -11.74 2.61 -6.11
C GLY A 225 -12.87 1.90 -6.85
N PHE A 226 -13.46 0.84 -6.28
CA PHE A 226 -14.49 0.05 -6.96
C PHE A 226 -15.85 -0.03 -6.23
N GLY A 227 -15.98 0.56 -5.03
CA GLY A 227 -17.16 0.41 -4.17
C GLY A 227 -17.84 1.70 -3.71
N GLY A 228 -17.76 2.80 -4.48
CA GLY A 228 -18.59 3.99 -4.23
C GLY A 228 -19.82 4.00 -5.15
N PRO A 229 -20.99 4.51 -4.72
CA PRO A 229 -22.11 4.74 -5.62
C PRO A 229 -21.67 5.64 -6.77
N ARG A 230 -21.52 5.08 -7.96
CA ARG A 230 -21.35 5.84 -9.20
C ARG A 230 -22.73 6.33 -9.62
N GLY A 231 -23.29 7.25 -8.86
CA GLY A 231 -24.59 7.87 -9.10
C GLY A 231 -24.46 9.40 -9.07
N GLY A 232 -24.37 10.01 -10.25
CA GLY A 232 -24.66 11.44 -10.43
C GLY A 232 -23.46 12.40 -10.42
N PHE A 233 -22.57 12.28 -11.41
CA PHE A 233 -21.84 13.45 -11.92
C PHE A 233 -21.98 13.49 -13.45
N GLY A 234 -23.21 13.71 -13.90
CA GLY A 234 -23.47 14.25 -15.23
C GLY A 234 -23.18 15.74 -15.19
N GLY A 235 -21.91 16.12 -15.37
CA GLY A 235 -21.52 17.49 -15.70
C GLY A 235 -21.68 17.72 -17.20
N PRO A 236 -22.21 18.87 -17.64
CA PRO A 236 -22.59 19.10 -19.03
C PRO A 236 -21.35 19.41 -19.88
N GLY A 237 -21.14 18.67 -20.96
CA GLY A 237 -20.06 18.99 -21.89
C GLY A 237 -19.70 17.84 -22.80
N GLY A 238 -20.49 17.67 -23.87
CA GLY A 238 -20.19 16.63 -24.85
C GLY A 238 -20.98 16.69 -26.16
N GLN A 239 -21.52 17.86 -26.56
CA GLN A 239 -22.02 17.98 -27.94
C GLN A 239 -20.85 18.36 -28.85
N ARG A 240 -20.44 17.34 -29.60
CA ARG A 240 -19.39 17.34 -30.61
C ARG A 240 -19.63 18.42 -31.66
N ARG A 241 -18.59 19.21 -31.89
CA ARG A 241 -18.34 19.91 -33.15
C ARG A 241 -18.18 18.86 -34.26
N GLY A 242 -19.12 18.82 -35.19
CA GLY A 242 -19.02 18.09 -36.45
C GLY A 242 -19.86 18.84 -37.47
N GLY A 243 -19.21 19.67 -38.27
CA GLY A 243 -19.83 20.41 -39.37
C GLY A 243 -19.84 19.61 -40.67
N GLN A 244 -20.84 19.91 -41.50
CA GLN A 244 -21.04 19.72 -42.95
C GLN A 244 -22.56 19.64 -43.14
N GLY A 245 -23.29 20.42 -43.95
CA GLY A 245 -22.99 21.35 -45.03
C GLY A 245 -24.15 21.26 -46.04
N PHE A 246 -24.67 22.42 -46.50
CA PHE A 246 -25.55 22.65 -47.67
C PHE A 246 -26.97 22.03 -47.61
N GLY A 247 -28.05 22.62 -48.12
CA GLY A 247 -28.30 23.81 -48.92
C GLY A 247 -29.73 23.72 -49.50
N GLN A 248 -30.32 24.90 -49.76
CA GLN A 248 -31.66 25.21 -50.29
C GLN A 248 -32.83 25.17 -49.31
#